data_AF-A0A2N7PNJ8-F1
#
_entry.id   AF-A0A2N7PNJ8-F1
#
_cell.length_a   1.000
_cell.length_b   1.000
_cell.length_c   1.000
_cell.angle_alpha   90.00
_cell.angle_beta   90.00
_cell.angle_gamma   90.00
#
_symmetry.space_group_name_H-M   'P 1'
#
loop_
_entity.id
_entity.type
_entity.pdbx_description
1 polymer ?
#
loop_
_entity_poly.entity_id
_entity_poly.type
_entity_poly.pdbx_seq_one_letter_code
_entity_poly.pdbx_strand_id
1 'polypeptide(L)'
;MTKIFYQVSLVKMKRMIMPAIILVFFVVGLIIFNGYSENANQSATVEKPKDFKCLKCHKGSKSLENMTEEKGITSAEALRFLIRKGPKSGLHKTVPDEDLEKAIQYLNLK
;
A
#
# COMPACT_ATOMS: atom_id res chain seq x y z
N MET A 1 2.37 32.93 -59.25
CA MET A 1 1.24 32.15 -58.66
C MET A 1 1.67 30.87 -57.93
N THR A 2 2.95 30.64 -57.65
CA THR A 2 3.47 29.37 -57.09
C THR A 2 3.64 29.33 -55.56
N LYS A 3 3.75 30.48 -54.88
CA LYS A 3 3.97 30.54 -53.42
C LYS A 3 2.73 30.21 -52.56
N ILE A 4 1.53 30.45 -53.08
CA ILE A 4 0.27 30.28 -52.32
C ILE A 4 -0.10 28.79 -52.22
N PHE A 5 0.11 28.01 -53.29
CA PHE A 5 -0.16 26.57 -53.30
C PHE A 5 0.72 25.78 -52.30
N TYR A 6 1.98 26.19 -52.13
CA TYR A 6 2.90 25.50 -51.22
C TYR A 6 2.53 25.69 -49.74
N GLN A 7 2.09 26.90 -49.37
CA GLN A 7 1.66 27.22 -48.00
C GLN A 7 0.35 26.47 -47.62
N VAL A 8 -0.60 26.37 -48.55
CA VAL A 8 -1.87 25.65 -48.30
C VAL A 8 -1.64 24.14 -48.12
N SER A 9 -0.72 23.54 -48.89
CA SER A 9 -0.36 22.12 -48.75
C SER A 9 0.33 21.79 -47.42
N LEU A 10 1.23 22.67 -46.94
CA LEU A 10 1.93 22.50 -45.67
C LEU A 10 1.01 22.59 -44.43
N VAL A 11 0.04 23.51 -44.45
CA VAL A 11 -0.94 23.66 -43.36
C VAL A 11 -1.87 22.44 -43.27
N LYS A 12 -2.29 21.90 -44.42
CA LYS A 12 -3.16 20.72 -44.49
C LYS A 12 -2.44 19.46 -44.01
N MET A 13 -1.14 19.32 -44.27
CA MET A 13 -0.30 18.23 -43.78
C MET A 13 -0.10 18.29 -42.26
N LYS A 14 0.20 19.48 -41.71
CA LYS A 14 0.33 19.69 -40.25
C LYS A 14 -0.98 19.42 -39.49
N ARG A 15 -2.14 19.74 -40.09
CA ARG A 15 -3.47 19.47 -39.54
C ARG A 15 -3.81 17.98 -39.40
N MET A 16 -3.21 17.10 -40.20
CA MET A 16 -3.44 15.65 -40.14
C MET A 16 -2.38 14.91 -39.30
N ILE A 17 -1.16 15.45 -39.22
CA ILE A 17 -0.06 14.82 -38.47
C ILE A 17 -0.22 15.02 -36.96
N MET A 18 -0.70 16.19 -36.51
CA MET A 18 -0.91 16.47 -35.08
C MET A 18 -1.87 15.49 -34.37
N PRO A 19 -3.08 15.17 -34.89
CA PRO A 19 -3.98 14.23 -34.23
C PRO A 19 -3.46 12.79 -34.24
N ALA A 20 -2.70 12.40 -35.28
CA ALA A 20 -2.09 11.07 -35.34
C ALA A 20 -1.02 10.87 -34.25
N ILE A 21 -0.21 11.89 -33.97
CA ILE A 21 0.79 11.85 -32.90
C ILE A 21 0.11 11.75 -31.53
N ILE A 22 -0.96 12.52 -31.30
CA ILE A 22 -1.74 12.49 -30.04
C ILE A 22 -2.35 11.11 -29.80
N LEU A 23 -2.90 10.46 -30.83
CA LEU A 23 -3.44 9.11 -30.74
C LEU A 23 -2.38 8.08 -30.34
N VAL A 24 -1.17 8.17 -30.88
CA VAL A 24 -0.07 7.25 -30.53
C VAL A 24 0.34 7.42 -29.07
N PHE A 25 0.47 8.65 -28.57
CA PHE A 25 0.76 8.89 -27.15
C PHE A 25 -0.37 8.40 -26.22
N PHE A 26 -1.62 8.48 -26.65
CA PHE A 26 -2.76 8.00 -25.87
C PHE A 26 -2.77 6.46 -25.74
N VAL A 27 -2.48 5.75 -26.83
CA VAL A 27 -2.41 4.28 -26.83
C VAL A 27 -1.21 3.78 -26.01
N VAL A 28 -0.03 4.41 -26.16
CA VAL A 28 1.15 4.06 -25.36
C VAL A 28 0.92 4.36 -23.87
N GLY A 29 0.28 5.48 -23.55
CA GLY A 29 -0.11 5.83 -22.17
C GLY A 29 -1.06 4.81 -21.55
N LEU A 30 -2.05 4.32 -22.30
CA LEU A 30 -2.98 3.27 -21.83
C LEU A 30 -2.28 1.94 -21.56
N ILE A 31 -1.32 1.54 -22.40
CA ILE A 31 -0.55 0.30 -22.19
C ILE A 31 0.30 0.38 -20.91
N ILE A 32 0.96 1.52 -20.68
CA ILE A 32 1.77 1.73 -19.47
C ILE A 32 0.88 1.79 -18.22
N PHE A 33 -0.29 2.43 -18.30
CA PHE A 33 -1.21 2.56 -17.16
C PHE A 33 -1.80 1.21 -16.75
N ASN A 34 -2.19 0.35 -17.71
CA ASN A 34 -2.66 -1.01 -17.40
C ASN A 34 -1.53 -1.89 -16.83
N GLY A 35 -0.31 -1.80 -17.35
CA GLY A 35 0.82 -2.60 -16.85
C GLY A 35 1.31 -2.23 -15.44
N TYR A 36 1.04 -1.00 -14.97
CA TYR A 36 1.38 -0.59 -13.60
C TYR A 36 0.36 -1.06 -12.56
N SER A 37 -0.87 -1.38 -12.96
CA SER A 37 -1.93 -1.76 -12.01
C SER A 37 -1.80 -3.18 -11.47
N GLU A 38 -1.05 -4.06 -12.14
CA GLU A 38 -0.90 -5.47 -11.73
C GLU A 38 0.18 -5.68 -10.64
N ASN A 39 0.94 -4.63 -10.29
CA ASN A 39 2.09 -4.74 -9.38
C ASN A 39 1.80 -4.21 -7.96
N ALA A 40 0.59 -3.68 -7.70
CA ALA A 40 0.22 -3.12 -6.40
C ALA A 40 -0.28 -4.16 -5.38
N ASN A 41 -0.35 -5.45 -5.75
CA ASN A 41 -0.97 -6.48 -4.90
C ASN A 41 -0.21 -7.80 -4.83
N GLN A 42 1.11 -7.78 -5.03
CA GLN A 42 1.98 -8.85 -4.50
C GLN A 42 2.36 -8.55 -3.04
N SER A 43 1.38 -8.15 -2.21
CA SER A 43 1.46 -8.51 -0.78
C SER A 43 1.10 -9.97 -0.73
N ALA A 44 2.12 -10.85 -0.72
CA ALA A 44 1.96 -12.24 -0.37
C ALA A 44 0.95 -12.31 0.78
N THR A 45 -0.18 -12.98 0.56
CA THR A 45 -1.18 -13.23 1.59
C THR A 45 -0.56 -14.22 2.57
N VAL A 46 0.39 -13.73 3.37
CA VAL A 46 0.76 -14.37 4.63
C VAL A 46 -0.51 -14.28 5.44
N GLU A 47 -1.23 -15.39 5.52
CA GLU A 47 -2.43 -15.45 6.35
C GLU A 47 -2.04 -14.95 7.74
N LYS A 48 -2.60 -13.79 8.11
CA LYS A 48 -2.36 -13.22 9.44
C LYS A 48 -2.79 -14.26 10.47
N PRO A 49 -1.95 -14.60 11.46
CA PRO A 49 -2.32 -15.58 12.48
C PRO A 49 -3.61 -15.12 13.18
N LYS A 50 -4.66 -15.94 13.15
CA LYS A 50 -6.00 -15.57 13.67
C LYS A 50 -6.33 -16.15 15.04
N ASP A 51 -5.49 -17.05 15.57
CA ASP A 51 -5.68 -17.68 16.88
C ASP A 51 -4.44 -17.52 17.77
N PHE A 52 -4.48 -16.51 18.63
CA PHE A 52 -3.51 -16.27 19.70
C PHE A 52 -4.16 -15.51 20.86
N LYS A 53 -3.56 -15.58 22.05
CA LYS A 53 -4.21 -15.10 23.29
C LYS A 53 -4.58 -13.62 23.26
N CYS A 54 -3.83 -12.78 22.55
CA CYS A 54 -4.10 -11.33 22.52
C CYS A 54 -5.47 -11.02 21.90
N LEU A 55 -5.89 -11.74 20.86
CA LEU A 55 -7.20 -11.54 20.21
C LEU A 55 -8.38 -11.99 21.08
N LYS A 56 -8.14 -12.78 22.13
CA LYS A 56 -9.19 -13.17 23.09
C LYS A 56 -9.62 -11.99 23.96
N CYS A 57 -8.69 -11.09 24.28
CA CYS A 57 -8.91 -9.93 25.13
C CYS A 57 -9.09 -8.61 24.35
N HIS A 58 -8.45 -8.48 23.18
CA HIS A 58 -8.44 -7.26 22.37
C HIS A 58 -9.41 -7.38 21.19
N LYS A 59 -10.59 -6.76 21.32
CA LYS A 59 -11.69 -6.81 20.33
C LYS A 59 -12.36 -5.45 20.16
N GLY A 60 -13.02 -5.24 19.03
CA GLY A 60 -13.80 -4.02 18.75
C GLY A 60 -12.95 -2.77 18.87
N SER A 61 -13.40 -1.80 19.67
CA SER A 61 -12.66 -0.54 19.89
C SER A 61 -11.30 -0.74 20.55
N LYS A 62 -11.08 -1.86 21.25
CA LYS A 62 -9.79 -2.23 21.88
C LYS A 62 -9.04 -3.29 21.09
N SER A 63 -9.29 -3.41 19.78
CA SER A 63 -8.51 -4.28 18.91
C SER A 63 -7.02 -3.91 18.94
N LEU A 64 -6.16 -4.84 18.54
CA LEU A 64 -4.72 -4.62 18.54
C LEU A 64 -4.35 -3.48 17.60
N GLU A 65 -4.97 -3.44 16.42
CA GLU A 65 -4.75 -2.42 15.38
C GLU A 65 -5.06 -1.03 15.92
N ASN A 66 -6.26 -0.86 16.49
CA ASN A 66 -6.71 0.43 17.01
C ASN A 66 -5.79 0.89 18.15
N MET A 67 -5.42 -0.01 19.06
CA MET A 67 -4.52 0.35 20.15
C MET A 67 -3.12 0.69 19.65
N THR A 68 -2.61 -0.02 18.64
CA THR A 68 -1.29 0.27 18.08
C THR A 68 -1.26 1.58 17.33
N GLU A 69 -2.34 1.92 16.62
CA GLU A 69 -2.49 3.19 15.93
C GLU A 69 -2.62 4.35 16.94
N GLU A 70 -3.53 4.23 17.93
CA GLU A 70 -3.74 5.23 18.98
C GLU A 70 -2.45 5.52 19.78
N LYS A 71 -1.64 4.49 20.00
CA LYS A 71 -0.38 4.60 20.74
C LYS A 71 0.85 4.89 19.86
N GLY A 72 0.68 4.96 18.54
CA GLY A 72 1.79 5.19 17.60
C GLY A 72 2.87 4.10 17.66
N ILE A 73 2.50 2.84 17.86
CA ILE A 73 3.44 1.71 17.93
C ILE A 73 3.78 1.28 16.51
N THR A 74 5.03 1.50 16.10
CA THR A 74 5.50 1.26 14.71
C THR A 74 6.54 0.16 14.58
N SER A 75 7.09 -0.36 15.70
CA SER A 75 8.11 -1.42 15.67
C SER A 75 7.80 -2.58 16.61
N ALA A 76 8.38 -3.75 16.30
CA ALA A 76 8.28 -4.94 17.12
C ALA A 76 8.87 -4.72 18.53
N GLU A 77 9.99 -4.02 18.64
CA GLU A 77 10.64 -3.72 19.93
C GLU A 77 9.78 -2.82 20.80
N ALA A 78 9.13 -1.82 20.21
CA ALA A 78 8.23 -0.94 20.94
C ALA A 78 7.06 -1.73 21.54
N LEU A 79 6.47 -2.64 20.75
CA LEU A 79 5.41 -3.53 21.24
C LEU A 79 5.93 -4.45 22.36
N ARG A 80 7.09 -5.10 22.17
CA ARG A 80 7.71 -5.96 23.19
C ARG A 80 7.97 -5.21 24.50
N PHE A 81 8.51 -4.00 24.39
CA PHE A 81 8.78 -3.15 25.53
C PHE A 81 7.49 -2.83 26.29
N LEU A 82 6.43 -2.41 25.59
CA LEU A 82 5.16 -2.06 26.23
C LEU A 82 4.49 -3.26 26.91
N ILE A 83 4.55 -4.43 26.29
CA ILE A 83 3.96 -5.65 26.83
C ILE A 83 4.74 -6.16 28.04
N ARG A 84 6.07 -6.09 28.04
CA ARG A 84 6.92 -6.64 29.10
C ARG A 84 7.26 -5.65 30.21
N LYS A 85 7.41 -4.36 29.89
CA LYS A 85 7.90 -3.30 30.79
C LYS A 85 6.98 -2.09 30.87
N GLY A 86 5.94 -2.02 30.04
CA GLY A 86 5.01 -0.90 30.02
C GLY A 86 4.09 -0.86 31.26
N PRO A 87 3.26 0.20 31.38
CA PRO A 87 2.40 0.44 32.55
C PRO A 87 1.36 -0.66 32.79
N LYS A 88 1.01 -1.42 31.75
CA LYS A 88 0.06 -2.55 31.83
C LYS A 88 0.73 -3.92 31.69
N SER A 89 2.06 -3.98 31.83
CA SER A 89 2.83 -5.23 31.69
C SER A 89 2.37 -6.33 32.65
N GLY A 90 1.92 -5.95 33.84
CA GLY A 90 1.37 -6.91 34.83
C GLY A 90 0.22 -7.76 34.29
N LEU A 91 -0.59 -7.22 33.37
CA LEU A 91 -1.72 -7.95 32.75
C LEU A 91 -1.25 -8.96 31.70
N HIS A 92 -0.02 -8.80 31.18
CA HIS A 92 0.52 -9.64 30.10
C HIS A 92 1.64 -10.57 30.57
N LYS A 93 1.86 -10.68 31.89
CA LYS A 93 2.95 -11.48 32.46
C LYS A 93 2.92 -12.96 32.05
N THR A 94 1.73 -13.51 31.83
CA THR A 94 1.49 -14.91 31.45
C THR A 94 1.38 -15.13 29.94
N VAL A 95 1.45 -14.06 29.14
CA VAL A 95 1.43 -14.17 27.68
C VAL A 95 2.80 -14.70 27.23
N PRO A 96 2.87 -15.87 26.57
CA PRO A 96 4.12 -16.42 26.09
C PRO A 96 4.69 -15.56 24.96
N ASP A 97 6.01 -15.61 24.75
CA ASP A 97 6.64 -14.87 23.66
C ASP A 97 6.13 -15.30 22.29
N GLU A 98 5.72 -16.56 22.12
CA GLU A 98 5.12 -17.05 20.86
C GLU A 98 3.84 -16.28 20.48
N ASP A 99 2.96 -16.00 21.45
CA ASP A 99 1.74 -15.22 21.19
C ASP A 99 2.08 -13.75 20.88
N LEU A 100 3.19 -13.24 21.41
CA LEU A 100 3.69 -11.91 21.12
C LEU A 100 4.26 -11.83 19.70
N GLU A 101 4.99 -12.85 19.24
CA GLU A 101 5.46 -12.93 17.85
C GLU A 101 4.29 -13.00 16.87
N LYS A 102 3.26 -13.80 17.18
CA LYS A 102 2.02 -13.83 16.38
C LYS A 102 1.35 -12.46 16.33
N ALA A 103 1.35 -11.71 17.44
CA ALA A 103 0.84 -10.34 17.47
C ALA A 103 1.65 -9.38 16.59
N ILE A 104 2.98 -9.48 16.63
CA ILE A 104 3.90 -8.68 15.79
C ILE A 104 3.63 -8.94 14.32
N GLN A 105 3.54 -10.22 13.93
CA GLN A 105 3.22 -10.63 12.56
C GLN A 105 1.82 -10.15 12.13
N TYR A 106 0.82 -10.30 13.00
CA TYR A 106 -0.55 -9.87 12.75
C TYR A 106 -0.64 -8.35 12.48
N LEU A 107 0.12 -7.57 13.24
CA LEU A 107 0.21 -6.12 13.11
C LEU A 107 1.17 -5.65 12.01
N ASN A 108 1.91 -6.58 11.39
CA ASN A 108 2.93 -6.30 10.38
C ASN A 108 3.98 -5.28 10.85
N LEU A 109 4.40 -5.41 12.10
CA LEU A 109 5.45 -4.56 12.68
C LEU A 109 6.82 -5.07 12.25
N LYS A 110 7.72 -4.14 11.94
CA LYS A 110 9.10 -4.42 11.54
C LYS A 110 10.04 -4.51 12.73
#